data_AF-A0A925VBG9-F1
#
_entry.id   AF-A0A925VBG9-F1
#
_cell.length_a   1.000
_cell.length_b   1.000
_cell.length_c   1.000
_cell.angle_alpha   90.00
_cell.angle_beta   90.00
_cell.angle_gamma   90.00
#
_symmetry.space_group_name_H-M   'P 1'
#
loop_
_entity.id
_entity.type
_entity.pdbx_description
1 polymer ?
#
loop_
_entity_poly.entity_id
_entity_poly.type
_entity_poly.pdbx_seq_one_letter_code
_entity_poly.pdbx_strand_id
1 'polypeptide(L)'
;MPASRPALSLLVLIAVLGAPGCGENKRDVFMQGLEIEGAAERGPCRLHYADDSPAAALSGDMVAECLRQTEFALALYDKAATLGLKDPEFIEVHERAQQRRERLEGMLKMVRGIETDQLVHGR
;
A
#
# COMPACT_ATOMS: atom_id res chain seq x y z
N MET A 1 2.06 -6.40 62.63
CA MET A 1 1.25 -7.63 62.46
C MET A 1 0.10 -7.57 63.45
N PRO A 2 -1.14 -8.03 63.17
CA PRO A 2 -1.67 -8.59 61.93
C PRO A 2 -3.06 -8.05 61.49
N ALA A 3 -3.43 -8.43 60.25
CA ALA A 3 -4.79 -8.74 59.73
C ALA A 3 -5.80 -7.57 59.64
N SER A 4 -6.67 -7.43 58.63
CA SER A 4 -7.31 -8.39 57.72
C SER A 4 -8.06 -7.54 56.68
N ARG A 5 -7.63 -7.55 55.41
CA ARG A 5 -8.18 -8.29 54.26
C ARG A 5 -9.61 -7.95 53.80
N PRO A 6 -9.81 -7.89 52.47
CA PRO A 6 -10.88 -7.15 51.80
C PRO A 6 -12.09 -8.04 51.52
N ALA A 7 -13.28 -7.47 51.61
CA ALA A 7 -14.52 -8.09 51.14
C ALA A 7 -15.25 -7.13 50.20
N LEU A 8 -14.58 -6.75 49.11
CA LEU A 8 -15.28 -6.18 47.95
C LEU A 8 -15.70 -7.34 47.04
N SER A 9 -16.68 -8.10 47.53
CA SER A 9 -17.53 -8.92 46.68
C SER A 9 -18.43 -7.97 45.90
N LEU A 10 -18.06 -7.64 44.66
CA LEU A 10 -19.05 -7.23 43.66
C LEU A 10 -18.46 -7.42 42.26
N LEU A 11 -19.17 -8.20 41.45
CA LEU A 11 -19.15 -8.23 39.97
C LEU A 11 -18.02 -9.01 39.29
N VAL A 12 -18.03 -10.32 39.51
CA VAL A 12 -17.87 -11.27 38.40
C VAL A 12 -19.22 -11.36 37.68
N LEU A 13 -19.21 -11.55 36.35
CA LEU A 13 -20.34 -11.68 35.41
C LEU A 13 -20.89 -10.40 34.79
N ILE A 14 -20.15 -9.82 33.82
CA ILE A 14 -20.64 -9.63 32.43
C ILE A 14 -19.42 -9.82 31.51
N ALA A 15 -18.94 -11.06 31.44
CA ALA A 15 -18.28 -11.55 30.23
C ALA A 15 -19.41 -12.05 29.30
N VAL A 16 -19.25 -11.85 27.99
CA VAL A 16 -20.14 -12.18 26.86
C VAL A 16 -20.83 -10.94 26.26
N LEU A 17 -20.20 -10.39 25.22
CA LEU A 17 -20.77 -9.71 24.03
C LEU A 17 -19.76 -8.69 23.50
N GLY A 18 -18.69 -9.19 22.91
CA GLY A 18 -17.66 -8.36 22.31
C GLY A 18 -16.48 -9.19 21.84
N ALA A 19 -16.71 -10.37 21.27
CA ALA A 19 -15.75 -10.88 20.31
C ALA A 19 -15.84 -9.90 19.13
N PRO A 20 -14.82 -9.08 18.82
CA PRO A 20 -14.75 -8.55 17.47
C PRO A 20 -14.69 -9.81 16.61
N GLY A 21 -15.75 -10.04 15.83
CA GLY A 21 -15.72 -11.06 14.82
C GLY A 21 -14.42 -10.84 14.04
N CYS A 22 -13.58 -11.87 13.98
CA CYS A 22 -12.44 -11.93 13.07
C CYS A 22 -12.96 -12.02 11.63
N GLY A 23 -13.78 -11.05 11.24
CA GLY A 23 -14.15 -10.76 9.87
C GLY A 23 -13.29 -9.58 9.49
N GLU A 24 -12.27 -9.86 8.68
CA GLU A 24 -11.43 -8.83 8.09
C GLU A 24 -12.33 -7.75 7.46
N ASN A 25 -12.27 -6.52 7.99
CA ASN A 25 -13.16 -5.46 7.56
C ASN A 25 -12.65 -4.93 6.22
N LYS A 26 -13.52 -4.96 5.20
CA LYS A 26 -13.22 -4.44 3.86
C LYS A 26 -12.67 -3.01 3.86
N ARG A 27 -13.09 -2.17 4.82
CA ARG A 27 -12.56 -0.81 4.97
C ARG A 27 -11.12 -0.82 5.50
N ASP A 28 -10.78 -1.71 6.42
CA ASP A 28 -9.41 -1.80 6.96
C ASP A 28 -8.44 -2.29 5.87
N VAL A 29 -8.87 -3.24 5.03
CA VAL A 29 -8.11 -3.70 3.87
C VAL A 29 -7.87 -2.56 2.87
N PHE A 30 -8.90 -1.75 2.60
CA PHE A 30 -8.78 -0.58 1.75
C PHE A 30 -7.83 0.47 2.33
N MET A 31 -7.94 0.77 3.63
CA MET A 31 -7.04 1.71 4.31
C MET A 31 -5.59 1.23 4.29
N GLN A 32 -5.36 -0.08 4.40
CA GLN A 32 -4.02 -0.66 4.28
C GLN A 32 -3.43 -0.45 2.88
N GLY A 33 -4.25 -0.58 1.82
CA GLY A 33 -3.80 -0.26 0.45
C GLY A 33 -3.42 1.21 0.29
N LEU A 34 -4.23 2.12 0.84
CA LEU A 34 -3.93 3.56 0.84
C LEU A 34 -2.65 3.89 1.60
N GLU A 35 -2.38 3.21 2.71
CA GLU A 35 -1.15 3.39 3.49
C GLU A 35 0.09 2.96 2.69
N ILE A 36 0.01 1.84 1.96
CA ILE A 36 1.08 1.39 1.07
C ILE A 36 1.32 2.41 -0.05
N GLU A 37 0.29 2.89 -0.73
CA GLU A 37 0.46 3.92 -1.77
C GLU A 37 1.06 5.22 -1.20
N GLY A 38 0.54 5.69 -0.07
CA GLY A 38 1.06 6.89 0.58
C GLY A 38 2.51 6.73 1.09
N ALA A 39 2.92 5.53 1.49
CA ALA A 39 4.32 5.24 1.81
C ALA A 39 5.19 5.16 0.55
N ALA A 40 4.67 4.56 -0.52
CA ALA A 40 5.35 4.44 -1.80
C ALA A 40 5.61 5.83 -2.40
N GLU A 41 4.63 6.73 -2.40
CA GLU A 41 4.76 8.11 -2.90
C GLU A 41 5.79 8.95 -2.13
N ARG A 42 5.91 8.71 -0.83
CA ARG A 42 6.94 9.36 -0.01
C ARG A 42 8.33 8.76 -0.18
N GLY A 43 8.42 7.54 -0.71
CA GLY A 43 9.67 6.81 -0.88
C GLY A 43 9.93 6.39 -2.34
N PRO A 44 9.78 5.10 -2.69
CA PRO A 44 10.23 4.53 -3.96
C PRO A 44 9.55 5.10 -5.22
N CYS A 45 8.32 5.60 -5.09
CA CYS A 45 7.59 6.25 -6.18
C CYS A 45 7.84 7.75 -6.26
N ARG A 46 8.74 8.30 -5.43
CA ARG A 46 9.17 9.69 -5.51
C ARG A 46 10.12 9.82 -6.71
N LEU A 47 9.54 9.75 -7.91
CA LEU A 47 10.19 10.05 -9.17
C LEU A 47 10.45 11.55 -9.20
N HIS A 48 11.48 11.97 -8.47
CA HIS A 48 11.90 13.35 -8.40
C HIS A 48 12.32 13.83 -9.79
N TYR A 49 11.45 14.54 -10.49
CA TYR A 49 11.91 15.63 -11.35
C TYR A 49 12.32 16.77 -10.41
N ALA A 50 13.54 16.68 -9.85
CA ALA A 50 14.13 17.83 -9.19
C ALA A 50 14.63 18.76 -10.30
N ASP A 51 14.05 19.96 -10.42
CA ASP A 51 14.36 20.96 -11.46
C ASP A 51 15.84 21.39 -11.48
N ASP A 52 16.60 21.05 -10.44
CA ASP A 52 18.01 21.36 -10.22
C ASP A 52 18.95 20.13 -10.28
N SER A 53 18.42 18.93 -10.49
CA SER A 53 19.25 17.74 -10.71
C SER A 53 19.49 17.52 -12.21
N PRO A 54 20.74 17.27 -12.65
CA PRO A 54 20.99 16.83 -14.01
C PRO A 54 20.20 15.54 -14.23
N ALA A 55 19.14 15.62 -15.04
CA ALA A 55 18.18 14.56 -15.38
C ALA A 55 18.15 13.46 -14.31
N ALA A 56 17.35 13.65 -13.25
CA ALA A 56 17.18 12.64 -12.20
C ALA A 56 17.13 11.25 -12.83
N ALA A 57 18.21 10.47 -12.63
CA ALA A 57 18.47 9.27 -13.38
C ALA A 57 17.38 8.25 -13.02
N LEU A 58 16.34 8.24 -13.83
CA LEU A 58 15.17 7.42 -13.63
C LEU A 58 15.59 5.98 -13.97
N SER A 59 16.04 5.24 -12.96
CA SER A 59 16.56 3.88 -13.14
C SER A 59 15.43 2.87 -13.22
N GLY A 60 15.65 1.79 -13.97
CA GLY A 60 14.69 0.69 -14.10
C GLY A 60 14.37 0.07 -12.73
N ASP A 61 15.31 0.08 -11.80
CA ASP A 61 15.11 -0.43 -10.44
C ASP A 61 14.14 0.43 -9.62
N MET A 62 14.23 1.76 -9.73
CA MET A 62 13.28 2.65 -9.05
C MET A 62 11.87 2.50 -9.62
N VAL A 63 11.73 2.38 -10.94
CA VAL A 63 10.41 2.15 -11.56
C VAL A 63 9.85 0.78 -11.19
N ALA A 64 10.70 -0.26 -11.18
CA ALA A 64 10.29 -1.61 -10.79
C ALA A 64 9.83 -1.67 -9.33
N GLU A 65 10.54 -1.01 -8.41
CA GLU A 65 10.15 -0.97 -7.01
C GLU A 65 8.85 -0.16 -6.81
N CYS A 66 8.68 0.96 -7.51
CA CYS A 66 7.42 1.70 -7.47
C CYS A 66 6.25 0.86 -8.02
N LEU A 67 6.45 0.18 -9.15
CA LEU A 67 5.47 -0.73 -9.73
C LEU A 67 5.06 -1.83 -8.74
N ARG A 68 6.04 -2.46 -8.08
CA ARG A 68 5.81 -3.51 -7.09
C ARG A 68 4.93 -3.03 -5.93
N GLN A 69 5.16 -1.81 -5.42
CA GLN A 69 4.34 -1.25 -4.33
C GLN A 69 2.90 -0.95 -4.81
N THR A 70 2.75 -0.43 -6.02
CA THR A 70 1.43 -0.22 -6.64
C THR A 70 0.68 -1.55 -6.82
N GLU A 71 1.36 -2.63 -7.21
CA GLU A 71 0.76 -3.97 -7.32
C GLU A 71 0.31 -4.52 -5.96
N PHE A 72 1.06 -4.29 -4.87
CA PHE A 72 0.61 -4.69 -3.54
C PHE A 72 -0.62 -3.91 -3.06
N ALA A 73 -0.68 -2.61 -3.31
CA ALA A 73 -1.87 -1.82 -3.01
C ALA A 73 -3.07 -2.31 -3.82
N LEU A 74 -2.89 -2.57 -5.11
CA LEU A 74 -3.93 -3.14 -5.98
C LEU A 74 -4.45 -4.49 -5.48
N ALA A 75 -3.57 -5.38 -4.99
CA ALA A 75 -4.00 -6.66 -4.44
C ALA A 75 -4.90 -6.48 -3.19
N LEU A 76 -4.64 -5.46 -2.37
CA LEU A 76 -5.50 -5.12 -1.23
C LEU A 76 -6.82 -4.51 -1.70
N TYR A 77 -6.81 -3.65 -2.72
CA TYR A 77 -8.03 -3.11 -3.30
C TYR A 77 -8.91 -4.19 -3.94
N ASP A 78 -8.31 -5.12 -4.68
CA ASP A 78 -9.00 -6.28 -5.24
C ASP A 78 -9.63 -7.11 -4.13
N LYS A 79 -8.89 -7.35 -3.04
CA LYS A 79 -9.43 -8.03 -1.85
C LYS A 79 -10.61 -7.25 -1.24
N ALA A 80 -10.49 -5.94 -1.06
CA ALA A 80 -11.58 -5.10 -0.57
C ALA A 80 -12.82 -5.16 -1.49
N ALA A 81 -12.63 -5.21 -2.81
CA ALA A 81 -13.71 -5.42 -3.78
C ALA A 81 -14.37 -6.79 -3.62
N THR A 82 -13.60 -7.87 -3.43
CA THR A 82 -14.16 -9.22 -3.19
C THR A 82 -14.97 -9.29 -1.89
N LEU A 83 -14.63 -8.48 -0.89
CA LEU A 83 -15.39 -8.31 0.34
C LEU A 83 -16.61 -7.36 0.19
N GLY A 84 -16.87 -6.87 -1.02
CA GLY A 84 -18.04 -6.07 -1.37
C GLY A 84 -17.89 -4.58 -1.08
N LEU A 85 -16.67 -4.04 -1.13
CA LEU A 85 -16.44 -2.59 -1.17
C LEU A 85 -16.72 -2.07 -2.60
N LYS A 86 -17.52 -1.02 -2.72
CA LYS A 86 -18.01 -0.51 -4.01
C LYS A 86 -18.47 0.94 -3.97
N ASP A 87 -18.05 1.69 -2.95
CA ASP A 87 -18.35 3.11 -2.89
C ASP A 87 -17.59 3.89 -3.98
N PRO A 88 -18.10 5.05 -4.42
CA PRO A 88 -17.51 5.82 -5.52
C PRO A 88 -16.04 6.18 -5.29
N GLU A 89 -15.66 6.52 -4.07
CA GLU A 89 -14.28 6.84 -3.69
C GLU A 89 -13.36 5.62 -3.90
N PHE A 90 -13.76 4.45 -3.42
CA PHE A 90 -13.03 3.21 -3.65
C PHE A 90 -12.83 2.93 -5.15
N ILE A 91 -13.89 3.07 -5.94
CA ILE A 91 -13.82 2.82 -7.40
C ILE A 91 -12.82 3.77 -8.05
N GLU A 92 -12.87 5.07 -7.74
CA GLU A 92 -11.95 6.06 -8.29
C GLU A 92 -10.49 5.76 -7.91
N VAL A 93 -10.23 5.43 -6.64
CA VAL A 93 -8.89 5.08 -6.17
C VAL A 93 -8.38 3.81 -6.85
N HIS A 94 -9.22 2.78 -6.96
CA HIS A 94 -8.85 1.51 -7.59
C HIS A 94 -8.53 1.69 -9.07
N GLU A 95 -9.38 2.42 -9.82
CA GLU A 95 -9.13 2.73 -11.23
C GLU A 95 -7.84 3.56 -11.41
N ARG A 96 -7.61 4.55 -10.55
CA ARG A 96 -6.39 5.37 -10.59
C ARG A 96 -5.14 4.52 -10.33
N ALA A 97 -5.19 3.60 -9.38
CA ALA A 97 -4.08 2.68 -9.08
C ALA A 97 -3.81 1.73 -10.26
N GLN A 98 -4.85 1.27 -10.97
CA GLN A 98 -4.71 0.45 -12.18
C GLN A 98 -4.02 1.22 -13.32
N GLN A 99 -4.46 2.44 -13.59
CA GLN A 99 -3.83 3.31 -14.59
C GLN A 99 -2.37 3.61 -14.24
N ARG A 100 -2.07 3.80 -12.95
CA ARG A 100 -0.70 3.99 -12.47
C ARG A 100 0.16 2.77 -12.75
N ARG A 101 -0.33 1.55 -12.48
CA ARG A 101 0.37 0.29 -12.78
C ARG A 101 0.74 0.22 -14.26
N GLU A 102 -0.23 0.43 -15.15
CA GLU A 102 0.00 0.38 -16.61
C GLU A 102 1.04 1.40 -17.07
N ARG A 103 0.99 2.61 -16.52
CA ARG A 103 1.98 3.66 -16.82
C ARG A 103 3.38 3.23 -16.35
N LEU A 104 3.51 2.69 -15.16
CA LEU A 104 4.78 2.24 -14.58
C LEU A 104 5.36 1.04 -15.35
N GLU A 105 4.53 0.09 -15.79
CA GLU A 105 4.94 -1.01 -16.67
C GLU A 105 5.51 -0.49 -17.99
N GLY A 106 4.82 0.48 -18.62
CA GLY A 106 5.30 1.12 -19.83
C GLY A 106 6.63 1.85 -19.63
N MET A 107 6.75 2.60 -18.54
CA MET A 107 8.00 3.28 -18.17
C MET A 107 9.14 2.29 -17.93
N LEU A 108 8.89 1.20 -17.20
CA LEU A 108 9.89 0.18 -16.90
C LEU A 108 10.42 -0.44 -18.19
N LYS A 109 9.53 -0.81 -19.12
CA LYS A 109 9.92 -1.35 -20.42
C LYS A 109 10.80 -0.39 -21.21
N MET A 110 10.45 0.89 -21.24
CA MET A 110 11.25 1.92 -21.94
C MET A 110 12.63 2.10 -21.30
N VAL A 111 12.68 2.27 -19.98
CA VAL A 111 13.93 2.51 -19.24
C VAL A 111 14.87 1.31 -19.38
N ARG A 112 14.37 0.07 -19.21
CA ARG A 112 15.18 -1.14 -19.42
C ARG A 112 15.71 -1.27 -20.85
N GLY A 113 14.91 -0.84 -21.84
CA GLY A 113 15.35 -0.79 -23.23
C GLY A 113 16.55 0.15 -23.42
N ILE A 114 16.47 1.36 -22.84
CA ILE A 114 17.55 2.35 -22.88
C ILE A 114 18.79 1.86 -22.12
N GLU A 115 18.64 1.31 -20.92
CA GLU A 115 19.74 0.74 -20.13
C GLU A 115 20.45 -0.37 -20.92
N THR A 116 19.69 -1.24 -21.59
CA THR A 116 20.25 -2.32 -22.41
C THR A 116 21.01 -1.76 -23.63
N ASP A 117 20.45 -0.78 -24.32
CA ASP A 117 21.10 -0.15 -25.48
C ASP A 117 22.43 0.53 -25.10
N GLN A 118 22.46 1.24 -23.97
CA GLN A 118 23.69 1.85 -23.45
C GLN A 118 24.77 0.81 -23.12
N LEU A 119 24.39 -0.36 -22.60
CA LEU A 119 25.33 -1.45 -22.33
C LEU A 119 25.91 -2.07 -23.62
N VAL A 120 25.15 -2.09 -24.71
CA VAL A 120 25.54 -2.72 -25.98
C VAL A 120 26.26 -1.73 -26.92
N HIS A 121 25.87 -0.46 -26.94
CA HIS A 121 26.37 0.57 -27.87
C HIS A 121 27.26 1.64 -27.22
N GLY A 122 27.33 1.67 -25.88
CA GLY A 122 28.21 2.58 -25.13
C GLY A 122 29.64 2.06 -24.92
N ARG A 123 30.10 1.06 -25.67
CA ARG A 123 31.47 0.53 -25.63
C ARG A 123 32.24 0.89 -26.90
#